data_AF-A0A9D7IY40-F1
#
_entry.id   AF-A0A9D7IY40-F1
#
_cell.length_a   1.000
_cell.length_b   1.000
_cell.length_c   1.000
_cell.angle_alpha   90.00
_cell.angle_beta   90.00
_cell.angle_gamma   90.00
#
_symmetry.space_group_name_H-M   'P 1'
#
loop_
_entity.id
_entity.type
_entity.pdbx_description
1 polymer ?
#
loop_
_entity_poly.entity_id
_entity_poly.type
_entity_poly.pdbx_seq_one_letter_code
_entity_poly.pdbx_strand_id
1 'polypeptide(L)'
;MTLASSNPSIVSVSPSVTINGGTTSSSFNVTALALGGPVTITARMPQDQGGGTATATVNVVSSSRILRAVPQRVAGGGLLTMPFELVSQGNESRLSFSVSFDPSLLINPQFTLGGDATSATLNIVSSQAAQGRYGISIILPQGLTFSAGTRQVLVLSAVVVSGRLLYPPPSILSISRL
;
A
#
# COMPACT_ATOMS: atom_id res chain seq x y z
N MET A 1 3.19 -3.19 36.85
CA MET A 1 3.81 -2.05 36.13
C MET A 1 2.71 -1.12 35.63
N THR A 2 2.88 0.19 35.76
CA THR A 2 1.97 1.19 35.19
C THR A 2 2.50 1.67 33.85
N LEU A 3 1.58 1.94 32.92
CA LEU A 3 1.88 2.41 31.58
C LEU A 3 1.17 3.74 31.36
N ALA A 4 1.87 4.72 30.82
CA ALA A 4 1.33 6.04 30.52
C ALA A 4 1.74 6.46 29.10
N SER A 5 0.77 6.94 28.33
CA SER A 5 1.02 7.59 27.04
C SER A 5 1.11 9.10 27.23
N SER A 6 2.09 9.74 26.59
CA SER A 6 2.21 11.21 26.59
C SER A 6 1.09 11.89 25.79
N ASN A 7 0.39 11.16 24.91
CA ASN A 7 -0.78 11.66 24.19
C ASN A 7 -1.80 10.52 23.94
N PRO A 8 -2.73 10.27 24.89
CA PRO A 8 -3.74 9.23 24.77
C PRO A 8 -4.73 9.41 23.61
N SER A 9 -4.82 10.60 23.02
CA SER A 9 -5.66 10.86 21.85
C SER A 9 -5.02 10.37 20.53
N ILE A 10 -3.69 10.15 20.52
CA ILE A 10 -2.95 9.63 19.36
C ILE A 10 -2.60 8.15 19.56
N VAL A 11 -2.06 7.78 20.71
CA VAL A 11 -1.73 6.38 21.06
C VAL A 11 -2.23 6.09 22.46
N SER A 12 -3.08 5.07 22.59
CA SER A 12 -3.58 4.58 23.87
C SER A 12 -2.93 3.25 24.24
N VAL A 13 -2.76 3.03 25.53
CA VAL A 13 -2.16 1.82 26.11
C VAL A 13 -2.97 1.40 27.33
N SER A 14 -2.99 0.10 27.61
CA SER A 14 -3.57 -0.41 28.86
C SER A 14 -2.90 0.28 30.06
N PRO A 15 -3.62 0.75 31.07
CA PRO A 15 -3.04 1.53 32.18
C PRO A 15 -2.08 0.72 33.06
N SER A 16 -2.18 -0.61 33.03
CA SER A 16 -1.28 -1.51 33.74
C SER A 16 -1.01 -2.79 32.94
N VAL A 17 0.16 -3.38 33.18
CA VAL A 17 0.52 -4.71 32.73
C VAL A 17 1.22 -5.46 33.86
N THR A 18 0.92 -6.76 33.95
CA THR A 18 1.54 -7.67 34.91
C THR A 18 2.89 -8.12 34.37
N ILE A 19 3.91 -8.08 35.22
CA ILE A 19 5.21 -8.70 34.96
C ILE A 19 5.28 -9.89 35.92
N ASN A 20 5.45 -11.09 35.41
CA ASN A 20 5.54 -12.28 36.26
C ASN A 20 6.90 -12.29 36.98
N GLY A 21 6.91 -12.67 38.26
CA GLY A 21 8.12 -12.70 39.07
C GLY A 21 9.24 -13.49 38.41
N GLY A 22 10.45 -12.91 38.36
CA GLY A 22 11.63 -13.49 37.71
C GLY A 22 11.85 -13.07 36.25
N THR A 23 10.98 -12.24 35.67
CA THR A 23 11.15 -11.69 34.31
C THR A 23 11.52 -10.21 34.33
N THR A 24 12.43 -9.80 33.44
CA THR A 24 12.88 -8.40 33.31
C THR A 24 12.17 -7.64 32.18
N SER A 25 11.31 -8.32 31.42
CA SER A 25 10.60 -7.77 30.27
C SER A 25 9.16 -8.28 30.20
N SER A 26 8.22 -7.41 29.84
CA SER A 26 6.83 -7.77 29.53
C SER A 26 6.37 -7.00 28.29
N SER A 27 5.70 -7.69 27.37
CA SER A 27 5.14 -7.09 26.16
C SER A 27 3.71 -6.63 26.39
N PHE A 28 3.36 -5.46 25.89
CA PHE A 28 2.00 -4.94 25.89
C PHE A 28 1.63 -4.43 24.50
N ASN A 29 0.34 -4.47 24.18
CA ASN A 29 -0.18 -3.93 22.93
C ASN A 29 -0.46 -2.43 23.08
N VAL A 30 -0.22 -1.67 22.01
CA VAL A 30 -0.54 -0.25 21.92
C VAL A 30 -1.57 -0.03 20.81
N THR A 31 -2.52 0.87 21.03
CA THR A 31 -3.59 1.18 20.07
C THR A 31 -3.38 2.58 19.50
N ALA A 32 -3.18 2.68 18.18
CA ALA A 32 -3.16 3.96 17.49
C ALA A 32 -4.59 4.47 17.26
N LEU A 33 -4.88 5.70 17.69
CA LEU A 33 -6.20 6.34 17.62
C LEU A 33 -6.23 7.52 16.64
N ALA A 34 -5.11 8.21 16.45
CA ALA A 34 -4.99 9.30 15.49
C ALA A 34 -3.57 9.37 14.91
N LEU A 35 -3.44 10.05 13.78
CA LEU A 35 -2.13 10.36 13.19
C LEU A 35 -1.41 11.41 14.03
N GLY A 36 -0.09 11.25 14.20
CA GLY A 36 0.76 12.19 14.91
C GLY A 36 1.86 11.51 15.71
N GLY A 37 2.69 12.34 16.34
CA GLY A 37 3.84 11.91 17.13
C GLY A 37 4.96 12.95 17.09
N PRO A 38 6.02 12.76 17.89
CA PRO A 38 6.30 11.58 18.70
C PRO A 38 5.41 11.45 19.95
N VAL A 39 4.90 10.25 20.20
CA VAL A 39 4.22 9.89 21.45
C VAL A 39 5.13 8.99 22.27
N THR A 40 5.40 9.36 23.51
CA THR A 40 6.25 8.56 24.41
C THR A 40 5.35 7.72 25.32
N ILE A 41 5.52 6.41 25.25
CA ILE A 41 4.97 5.48 26.24
C ILE A 41 5.99 5.31 27.35
N THR A 42 5.57 5.58 28.58
CA THR A 42 6.39 5.42 29.78
C THR A 42 5.84 4.26 30.60
N ALA A 43 6.70 3.30 30.89
CA ALA A 43 6.43 2.18 31.76
C ALA A 43 7.15 2.42 33.10
N ARG A 44 6.43 2.30 34.23
CA ARG A 44 6.99 2.50 35.57
C ARG A 44 6.74 1.29 36.46
N MET A 45 7.79 0.81 37.11
CA MET A 45 7.68 -0.21 38.13
C MET A 45 7.34 0.41 39.49
N PRO A 46 6.55 -0.30 40.32
CA PRO A 46 6.40 0.01 41.72
C PRO A 46 7.75 0.11 42.46
N GLN A 47 7.83 0.98 43.48
CA GLN A 47 9.09 1.24 44.21
C GLN A 47 9.56 0.02 45.03
N ASP A 48 8.63 -0.77 45.56
CA ASP A 48 8.89 -2.06 46.21
C ASP A 48 9.48 -3.11 45.25
N GLN A 49 9.35 -2.88 43.94
CA GLN A 49 9.93 -3.70 42.86
C GLN A 49 11.15 -3.04 42.19
N GLY A 50 11.75 -2.03 42.82
CA GLY A 50 13.00 -1.38 42.36
C GLY A 50 12.80 -0.10 41.54
N GLY A 51 11.56 0.34 41.30
CA GLY A 51 11.28 1.71 40.81
C GLY A 51 11.77 2.05 39.39
N GLY A 52 12.18 1.07 38.59
CA GLY A 52 12.71 1.29 37.25
C GLY A 52 11.68 1.90 36.28
N THR A 53 12.18 2.65 35.31
CA THR A 53 11.37 3.27 34.25
C THR A 53 11.91 2.93 32.88
N ALA A 54 11.02 2.60 31.94
CA ALA A 54 11.35 2.39 30.53
C ALA A 54 10.49 3.30 29.65
N THR A 55 11.05 3.76 28.53
CA THR A 55 10.32 4.60 27.57
C THR A 55 10.43 4.03 26.16
N ALA A 56 9.37 4.18 25.39
CA ALA A 56 9.33 3.86 23.97
C ALA A 56 8.64 4.99 23.20
N THR A 57 9.16 5.34 22.03
CA THR A 57 8.59 6.41 21.20
C THR A 57 7.82 5.81 20.04
N VAL A 58 6.62 6.33 19.78
CA VAL A 58 5.70 5.89 18.74
C VAL A 58 5.30 7.07 17.87
N ASN A 59 5.41 6.90 16.55
CA ASN A 59 4.87 7.84 15.58
C ASN A 59 3.78 7.13 14.77
N VAL A 60 2.57 7.67 14.79
CA VAL A 60 1.46 7.18 13.98
C VAL A 60 1.41 8.01 12.69
N VAL A 61 1.78 7.41 11.57
CA VAL A 61 1.81 8.08 10.28
C VAL A 61 0.67 7.59 9.38
N SER A 62 0.11 8.49 8.57
CA SER A 62 -0.79 8.07 7.50
C SER A 62 0.02 7.35 6.46
N SER A 63 -0.36 6.13 6.18
CA SER A 63 0.25 5.34 5.13
C SER A 63 -0.76 5.27 3.98
N SER A 64 -0.52 6.03 2.91
CA SER A 64 -1.36 6.01 1.70
C SER A 64 -0.80 5.04 0.68
N ARG A 65 -1.62 4.10 0.21
CA ARG A 65 -1.31 3.22 -0.92
C ARG A 65 -1.92 3.84 -2.16
N ILE A 66 -1.07 4.25 -3.11
CA ILE A 66 -1.52 4.89 -4.34
C ILE A 66 -1.05 4.04 -5.50
N LEU A 67 -1.99 3.56 -6.32
CA LEU A 67 -1.69 2.98 -7.62
C LEU A 67 -1.98 4.03 -8.68
N ARG A 68 -1.00 4.35 -9.51
CA ARG A 68 -1.15 5.33 -10.60
C ARG A 68 -0.60 4.79 -11.90
N ALA A 69 -1.25 5.17 -13.00
CA ALA A 69 -0.67 5.03 -14.33
C ALA A 69 0.22 6.25 -14.60
N VAL A 70 1.44 6.03 -15.09
CA VAL A 70 2.33 7.12 -15.51
C VAL A 70 1.90 7.57 -16.91
N PRO A 71 1.47 8.83 -17.09
CA PRO A 71 1.02 9.30 -18.39
C PRO A 71 2.16 9.25 -19.41
N GLN A 72 1.84 8.85 -20.64
CA GLN A 72 2.80 8.77 -21.74
C GLN A 72 2.24 9.49 -22.97
N ARG A 73 3.15 10.02 -23.79
CA ARG A 73 2.80 10.70 -25.05
C ARG A 73 3.31 9.87 -26.20
N VAL A 74 2.40 9.39 -27.03
CA VAL A 74 2.72 8.56 -28.19
C VAL A 74 1.91 9.08 -29.38
N ALA A 75 2.55 9.15 -30.55
CA ALA A 75 1.89 9.53 -31.79
C ALA A 75 0.88 8.47 -32.22
N GLY A 76 -0.12 8.85 -33.02
CA GLY A 76 -1.04 7.89 -33.63
C GLY A 76 -0.29 6.87 -34.46
N GLY A 77 -0.69 5.60 -34.37
CA GLY A 77 -0.01 4.45 -34.95
C GLY A 77 1.20 3.95 -34.14
N GLY A 78 1.61 4.67 -33.09
CA GLY A 78 2.74 4.28 -32.25
C GLY A 78 2.38 3.26 -31.17
N LEU A 79 3.39 2.55 -30.68
CA LEU A 79 3.30 1.65 -29.53
C LEU A 79 3.35 2.48 -28.23
N LEU A 80 2.27 2.43 -27.45
CA LEU A 80 2.17 2.99 -26.10
C LEU A 80 2.64 1.96 -25.09
N THR A 81 3.62 2.34 -24.26
CA THR A 81 4.08 1.54 -23.11
C THR A 81 3.87 2.35 -21.84
N MET A 82 2.78 2.07 -21.11
CA MET A 82 2.35 2.82 -19.94
C MET A 82 2.60 2.02 -18.65
N PRO A 83 3.55 2.45 -17.80
CA PRO A 83 3.82 1.78 -16.54
C PRO A 83 2.82 2.20 -15.46
N PHE A 84 2.51 1.25 -14.58
CA PHE A 84 1.70 1.46 -13.37
C PHE A 84 2.59 1.35 -12.15
N GLU A 85 2.53 2.38 -11.32
CA GLU A 85 3.34 2.51 -10.11
C GLU A 85 2.47 2.41 -8.87
N LEU A 86 2.84 1.52 -7.96
CA LEU A 86 2.33 1.44 -6.60
C LEU A 86 3.28 2.21 -5.67
N VAL A 87 2.75 3.13 -4.87
CA VAL A 87 3.42 3.60 -3.65
C VAL A 87 3.18 2.55 -2.57
N SER A 88 4.12 1.62 -2.41
CA SER A 88 4.06 0.48 -1.49
C SER A 88 4.58 0.84 -0.11
N GLN A 89 4.05 0.17 0.91
CA GLN A 89 4.41 0.35 2.31
C GLN A 89 5.30 -0.78 2.86
N GLY A 90 5.63 -1.78 2.04
CA GLY A 90 6.46 -2.91 2.49
C GLY A 90 5.67 -4.15 2.91
N ASN A 91 4.34 -4.08 2.99
CA ASN A 91 3.49 -5.15 3.51
C ASN A 91 2.38 -5.59 2.54
N GLU A 92 2.42 -5.14 1.29
CA GLU A 92 1.50 -5.58 0.25
C GLU A 92 1.99 -6.89 -0.38
N SER A 93 1.19 -7.95 -0.34
CA SER A 93 1.49 -9.22 -1.03
C SER A 93 0.57 -9.48 -2.22
N ARG A 94 -0.53 -8.72 -2.34
CA ARG A 94 -1.52 -8.85 -3.41
C ARG A 94 -2.12 -7.51 -3.78
N LEU A 95 -2.29 -7.26 -5.08
CA LEU A 95 -3.07 -6.16 -5.63
C LEU A 95 -4.21 -6.70 -6.48
N SER A 96 -5.39 -6.09 -6.35
CA SER A 96 -6.50 -6.28 -7.28
C SER A 96 -7.10 -4.93 -7.62
N PHE A 97 -7.22 -4.63 -8.90
CA PHE A 97 -7.78 -3.37 -9.40
C PHE A 97 -8.34 -3.56 -10.79
N SER A 98 -9.15 -2.61 -11.25
CA SER A 98 -9.71 -2.62 -12.60
C SER A 98 -9.14 -1.45 -13.40
N VAL A 99 -8.75 -1.73 -14.64
CA VAL A 99 -8.33 -0.74 -15.63
C VAL A 99 -9.44 -0.63 -16.67
N SER A 100 -9.96 0.57 -16.85
CA SER A 100 -10.87 0.93 -17.93
C SER A 100 -10.13 1.78 -18.95
N PHE A 101 -10.49 1.76 -20.22
CA PHE A 101 -10.05 2.74 -21.23
C PHE A 101 -11.03 2.72 -22.39
N ASP A 102 -10.90 3.69 -23.30
CA ASP A 102 -11.69 3.73 -24.52
C ASP A 102 -11.10 2.76 -25.57
N PRO A 103 -11.80 1.68 -25.95
CA PRO A 103 -11.30 0.72 -26.93
C PRO A 103 -11.18 1.30 -28.34
N SER A 104 -11.76 2.48 -28.62
CA SER A 104 -11.57 3.19 -29.90
C SER A 104 -10.23 3.91 -29.99
N LEU A 105 -9.53 4.12 -28.87
CA LEU A 105 -8.28 4.88 -28.80
C LEU A 105 -7.04 3.97 -28.64
N LEU A 106 -7.20 2.79 -28.02
CA LEU A 106 -6.14 1.80 -27.80
C LEU A 106 -6.53 0.45 -28.41
N ILE A 107 -5.75 -0.02 -29.37
CA ILE A 107 -5.89 -1.35 -29.99
C ILE A 107 -4.92 -2.34 -29.35
N ASN A 108 -5.36 -3.59 -29.21
CA ASN A 108 -4.57 -4.72 -28.71
C ASN A 108 -3.83 -4.45 -27.38
N PRO A 109 -4.57 -4.10 -26.30
CA PRO A 109 -4.00 -3.90 -24.98
C PRO A 109 -3.41 -5.20 -24.43
N GLN A 110 -2.16 -5.15 -24.01
CA GLN A 110 -1.40 -6.24 -23.40
C GLN A 110 -0.92 -5.79 -22.02
N PHE A 111 -1.13 -6.62 -21.01
CA PHE A 111 -0.66 -6.34 -19.66
C PHE A 111 0.47 -7.30 -19.30
N THR A 112 1.57 -6.74 -18.82
CA THR A 112 2.75 -7.48 -18.38
C THR A 112 3.14 -7.03 -16.98
N LEU A 113 3.86 -7.88 -16.24
CA LEU A 113 4.37 -7.52 -14.91
C LEU A 113 5.42 -6.41 -15.04
N GLY A 114 5.39 -5.46 -14.10
CA GLY A 114 6.43 -4.45 -13.99
C GLY A 114 7.73 -5.00 -13.39
N GLY A 115 8.81 -4.24 -13.49
CA GLY A 115 10.13 -4.67 -13.03
C GLY A 115 10.21 -4.99 -11.53
N ASP A 116 9.35 -4.37 -10.71
CA ASP A 116 9.27 -4.64 -9.26
C ASP A 116 8.28 -5.77 -8.91
N ALA A 117 7.67 -6.41 -9.90
CA ALA A 117 6.67 -7.47 -9.72
C ALA A 117 7.02 -8.76 -10.48
N THR A 118 8.27 -8.95 -10.91
CA THR A 118 8.68 -10.09 -11.75
C THR A 118 8.40 -11.46 -11.13
N SER A 119 8.46 -11.57 -9.81
CA SER A 119 8.18 -12.81 -9.07
C SER A 119 6.68 -13.04 -8.82
N ALA A 120 5.82 -12.10 -9.20
CA ALA A 120 4.39 -12.20 -8.97
C ALA A 120 3.69 -13.00 -10.08
N THR A 121 2.49 -13.50 -9.77
CA THR A 121 1.57 -14.06 -10.76
C THR A 121 0.60 -12.96 -11.20
N LEU A 122 0.51 -12.73 -12.51
CA LEU A 122 -0.45 -11.83 -13.13
C LEU A 122 -1.68 -12.61 -13.59
N ASN A 123 -2.86 -12.27 -13.07
CA ASN A 123 -4.14 -12.76 -13.54
C ASN A 123 -4.95 -11.61 -14.13
N ILE A 124 -5.47 -11.81 -15.35
CA ILE A 124 -6.21 -10.81 -16.11
C ILE A 124 -7.62 -11.36 -16.38
N VAL A 125 -8.63 -10.63 -15.93
CA VAL A 125 -10.04 -10.90 -16.20
C VAL A 125 -10.49 -9.97 -17.34
N SER A 126 -10.66 -10.55 -18.54
CA SER A 126 -11.01 -9.85 -19.78
C SER A 126 -12.47 -10.02 -20.20
N SER A 127 -13.35 -10.48 -19.29
CA SER A 127 -14.78 -10.69 -19.58
C SER A 127 -15.52 -9.43 -20.06
N GLN A 128 -15.00 -8.25 -19.75
CA GLN A 128 -15.53 -6.94 -20.17
C GLN A 128 -14.56 -6.20 -21.12
N ALA A 129 -13.63 -6.91 -21.76
CA ALA A 129 -12.64 -6.32 -22.66
C ALA A 129 -13.27 -5.53 -23.83
N ALA A 130 -14.41 -6.00 -24.34
CA ALA A 130 -15.18 -5.30 -25.38
C ALA A 130 -15.70 -3.93 -24.94
N GLN A 131 -15.86 -3.70 -23.63
CA GLN A 131 -16.24 -2.43 -23.01
C GLN A 131 -15.00 -1.62 -22.56
N GLY A 132 -13.79 -2.07 -22.93
CA GLY A 132 -12.53 -1.48 -22.52
C GLY A 132 -12.21 -1.67 -21.04
N ARG A 133 -12.78 -2.68 -20.35
CA ARG A 133 -12.57 -2.94 -18.92
C ARG A 133 -11.83 -4.25 -18.67
N TYR A 134 -10.80 -4.19 -17.85
CA TYR A 134 -9.94 -5.31 -17.50
C TYR A 134 -9.78 -5.38 -15.98
N GLY A 135 -10.10 -6.52 -15.39
CA GLY A 135 -9.76 -6.82 -14.01
C GLY A 135 -8.32 -7.32 -13.94
N ILE A 136 -7.49 -6.73 -13.10
CA ILE A 136 -6.10 -7.10 -12.91
C ILE A 136 -5.91 -7.59 -11.48
N SER A 137 -5.22 -8.73 -11.33
CA SER A 137 -4.75 -9.21 -10.04
C SER A 137 -3.29 -9.60 -10.12
N ILE A 138 -2.49 -9.08 -9.20
CA ILE A 138 -1.06 -9.33 -9.07
C ILE A 138 -0.84 -9.96 -7.70
N ILE A 139 -0.29 -11.17 -7.66
CA ILE A 139 -0.16 -11.95 -6.43
C ILE A 139 1.30 -12.36 -6.28
N LEU A 140 1.95 -11.88 -5.23
CA LEU A 140 3.29 -12.36 -4.88
C LEU A 140 3.21 -13.76 -4.25
N PRO A 141 4.29 -14.57 -4.37
CA PRO A 141 4.43 -15.81 -3.63
C PRO A 141 4.27 -15.63 -2.12
N GLN A 142 3.87 -16.69 -1.43
CA GLN A 142 3.69 -16.65 0.01
C GLN A 142 4.98 -16.19 0.73
N GLY A 143 4.82 -15.27 1.68
CA GLY A 143 5.94 -14.72 2.45
C GLY A 143 6.68 -13.57 1.76
N LEU A 144 6.34 -13.22 0.52
CA LEU A 144 6.89 -12.06 -0.17
C LEU A 144 5.91 -10.87 -0.14
N THR A 145 6.49 -9.68 -0.05
CA THR A 145 5.78 -8.41 -0.13
C THR A 145 6.50 -7.44 -1.07
N PHE A 146 5.75 -6.50 -1.64
CA PHE A 146 6.35 -5.35 -2.31
C PHE A 146 7.14 -4.56 -1.28
N SER A 147 8.40 -4.26 -1.61
CA SER A 147 9.23 -3.43 -0.74
C SER A 147 8.68 -2.00 -0.71
N ALA A 148 8.84 -1.30 0.42
CA ALA A 148 8.37 0.08 0.55
C ALA A 148 8.98 0.99 -0.54
N GLY A 149 8.20 1.99 -0.97
CA GLY A 149 8.58 2.94 -2.02
C GLY A 149 7.76 2.79 -3.31
N THR A 150 8.15 3.53 -4.34
CA THR A 150 7.52 3.45 -5.67
C THR A 150 7.93 2.15 -6.35
N ARG A 151 6.95 1.33 -6.72
CA ARG A 151 7.13 0.02 -7.35
C ARG A 151 6.39 -0.03 -8.67
N GLN A 152 7.09 -0.35 -9.74
CA GLN A 152 6.47 -0.62 -11.02
C GLN A 152 5.86 -2.02 -10.98
N VAL A 153 4.54 -2.09 -10.87
CA VAL A 153 3.82 -3.37 -10.66
C VAL A 153 3.23 -3.93 -11.95
N LEU A 154 2.89 -3.09 -12.92
CA LEU A 154 2.29 -3.50 -14.19
C LEU A 154 2.77 -2.59 -15.32
N VAL A 155 2.83 -3.12 -16.53
CA VAL A 155 3.05 -2.35 -17.76
C VAL A 155 1.96 -2.70 -18.76
N LEU A 156 1.24 -1.68 -19.22
CA LEU A 156 0.30 -1.78 -20.33
C LEU A 156 1.03 -1.44 -21.63
N SER A 157 0.97 -2.33 -22.60
CA SER A 157 1.39 -2.07 -23.98
C SER A 157 0.19 -2.08 -24.91
N ALA A 158 0.00 -1.06 -25.73
CA ALA A 158 -1.11 -0.98 -26.69
C ALA A 158 -0.73 -0.14 -27.92
N VAL A 159 -1.43 -0.30 -29.04
CA VAL A 159 -1.24 0.55 -30.22
C VAL A 159 -2.24 1.70 -30.19
N VAL A 160 -1.76 2.94 -30.34
CA VAL A 160 -2.63 4.13 -30.34
C VAL A 160 -3.24 4.32 -31.73
N VAL A 161 -4.56 4.47 -31.83
CA VAL A 161 -5.26 4.53 -33.13
C VAL A 161 -5.08 5.87 -33.83
N SER A 162 -5.10 6.98 -33.10
CA SER A 162 -4.91 8.32 -33.66
C SER A 162 -4.32 9.23 -32.61
N GLY A 163 -3.35 10.07 -33.02
CA GLY A 163 -2.63 10.99 -32.14
C GLY A 163 -3.55 12.09 -31.67
N ARG A 164 -4.35 11.82 -30.64
CA ARG A 164 -5.20 12.80 -29.98
C ARG A 164 -4.69 12.95 -28.55
N LEU A 165 -4.62 14.20 -28.08
CA LEU A 165 -4.35 14.49 -26.68
C LEU A 165 -5.36 13.71 -25.82
N LEU A 166 -4.91 12.68 -25.10
CA LEU A 166 -5.69 12.01 -24.06
C LEU A 166 -5.75 12.96 -22.84
N TYR A 167 -6.45 14.07 -23.02
CA TYR A 167 -6.82 15.01 -21.98
C TYR A 167 -8.32 15.34 -22.17
N PRO A 168 -9.16 15.26 -21.12
CA PRO A 168 -8.82 14.95 -19.74
C PRO A 168 -8.45 13.46 -19.54
N PRO A 169 -7.81 13.10 -18.42
CA PRO A 169 -7.55 11.70 -18.09
C PRO A 169 -8.86 10.91 -18.20
N PRO A 170 -8.89 9.76 -18.88
CA PRO A 170 -9.99 8.83 -18.68
C PRO A 170 -10.11 8.58 -17.18
N SER A 171 -11.33 8.61 -16.66
CA SER A 171 -11.62 8.28 -15.26
C SER A 171 -11.34 6.79 -15.03
N ILE A 172 -10.06 6.44 -14.89
CA ILE A 172 -9.57 5.09 -14.68
C ILE A 172 -9.13 4.97 -13.24
N LEU A 173 -10.08 4.84 -12.31
CA LEU A 173 -9.91 4.09 -11.07
C LEU A 173 -11.21 4.18 -10.27
N SER A 174 -12.02 3.12 -10.31
CA SER A 174 -12.87 2.81 -9.15
C SER A 174 -12.13 1.72 -8.37
N ILE A 175 -11.40 2.14 -7.32
CA ILE A 175 -10.84 1.20 -6.35
C ILE A 175 -11.99 0.80 -5.42
N SER A 176 -12.68 -0.29 -5.76
CA SER A 176 -13.56 -0.93 -4.78
C SER A 176 -12.69 -1.65 -3.76
N ARG A 177 -12.70 -1.16 -2.51
CA ARG A 177 -12.14 -1.87 -1.37
C ARG A 177 -12.95 -3.16 -1.15
N LEU A 178 -12.27 -4.27 -0.91
CA LEU A 178 -12.81 -5.35 -0.08
C LEU A 178 -12.45 -5.02 1.37
#